data_AF-A0ABD0ZB64-F1
#
_entry.id   AF-A0ABD0ZB64-F1
#
_cell.length_a   1.000
_cell.length_b   1.000
_cell.length_c   1.000
_cell.angle_alpha   90.00
_cell.angle_beta   90.00
_cell.angle_gamma   90.00
#
_symmetry.space_group_name_H-M   'P 1'
#
loop_
_entity.id
_entity.type
_entity.pdbx_description
1 polymer ?
#
loop_
_entity_poly.entity_id
_entity_poly.type
_entity_poly.pdbx_seq_one_letter_code
_entity_poly.pdbx_strand_id
1 'polypeptide(L)'
;MADGSWYGNWGVCFIYATFFSVQGLVDAGKTYHNCEAIRRAVRFLLAIQNFEGGWGESYLSCPNKKYTPLDGNKTNLVNTGQALMVLIMSGQMERDPLPVHHGAKVLISSQMDTGDFPQQEIRESLQDECVATLSDI
;
A
#
# COMPACT_ATOMS: atom_id res chain seq x y z
N MET A 1 4.82 12.23 6.37
CA MET A 1 4.99 13.49 7.12
C MET A 1 5.16 13.24 8.63
N ALA A 2 4.42 13.90 9.52
CA ALA A 2 4.46 13.72 10.98
C ALA A 2 3.79 12.40 11.46
N ASP A 3 2.86 11.89 10.67
CA ASP A 3 2.38 10.51 10.66
C ASP A 3 3.52 9.48 10.47
N GLY A 4 4.37 9.71 9.47
CA GLY A 4 5.47 8.83 9.05
C GLY A 4 5.29 8.21 7.68
N SER A 5 4.29 8.66 6.92
CA SER A 5 4.16 8.40 5.48
C SER A 5 5.26 9.09 4.66
N TRP A 6 5.48 8.64 3.43
CA TRP A 6 6.31 9.30 2.42
C TRP A 6 5.47 9.70 1.21
N TYR A 7 5.92 10.72 0.45
CA TYR A 7 5.24 11.20 -0.75
C TYR A 7 5.92 10.63 -2.01
N GLY A 8 5.13 10.03 -2.89
CA GLY A 8 5.58 9.39 -4.12
C GLY A 8 5.46 10.29 -5.34
N ASN A 9 6.47 10.25 -6.21
CA ASN A 9 6.49 10.82 -7.56
C ASN A 9 7.15 9.74 -8.63
N TRP A 10 5.87 9.26 -9.04
CA TRP A 10 5.52 8.08 -9.94
C TRP A 10 4.10 7.51 -9.87
N GLY A 11 3.33 7.69 -8.79
CA GLY A 11 2.02 7.03 -8.65
C GLY A 11 1.24 7.40 -7.39
N VAL A 12 0.01 6.86 -7.27
CA VAL A 12 -0.92 7.15 -6.16
C VAL A 12 -0.30 6.76 -4.81
N CYS A 13 -0.37 7.68 -3.86
CA CYS A 13 0.87 8.27 -3.35
C CYS A 13 1.49 7.54 -2.15
N PHE A 14 0.74 7.40 -1.07
CA PHE A 14 1.31 7.11 0.25
C PHE A 14 1.60 5.63 0.45
N ILE A 15 0.75 4.73 -0.05
CA ILE A 15 1.02 3.27 0.01
C ILE A 15 2.21 2.92 -0.90
N TYR A 16 2.20 3.40 -2.15
CA TYR A 16 3.28 3.17 -3.12
C TYR A 16 4.63 3.70 -2.61
N ALA A 17 4.68 4.95 -2.13
CA ALA A 17 5.90 5.52 -1.59
C ALA A 17 6.38 4.82 -0.31
N THR A 18 5.46 4.34 0.51
CA THR A 18 5.80 3.54 1.71
C THR A 18 6.42 2.20 1.33
N PHE A 19 5.95 1.55 0.26
CA PHE A 19 6.55 0.32 -0.26
C PHE A 19 8.02 0.51 -0.66
N PHE A 20 8.32 1.42 -1.59
CA PHE A 20 9.70 1.66 -2.03
C PHE A 20 10.60 2.20 -0.91
N SER A 21 10.07 3.02 0.00
CA SER A 21 10.85 3.56 1.12
C SER A 21 11.18 2.50 2.17
N VAL A 22 10.28 1.55 2.45
CA VAL A 22 10.58 0.43 3.34
C VAL A 22 11.53 -0.57 2.68
N GLN A 23 11.38 -0.85 1.38
CA GLN A 23 12.33 -1.68 0.61
C GLN A 23 13.76 -1.15 0.73
N GLY A 24 14.02 0.09 0.34
CA GLY A 24 15.36 0.68 0.42
C GLY A 24 15.92 0.79 1.84
N LEU A 25 15.06 0.85 2.87
CA LEU A 25 15.51 0.77 4.27
C LEU A 25 15.88 -0.67 4.67
N VAL A 26 15.09 -1.67 4.30
CA VAL A 26 15.36 -3.09 4.57
C VAL A 26 16.66 -3.53 3.89
N ASP A 27 16.86 -3.13 2.63
CA ASP A 27 18.11 -3.38 1.88
C ASP A 27 19.33 -2.68 2.52
N ALA A 28 19.12 -1.52 3.15
CA ALA A 28 20.12 -0.83 3.97
C ALA A 28 20.28 -1.42 5.40
N GLY A 29 19.87 -2.67 5.62
CA GLY A 29 20.00 -3.39 6.89
C GLY A 29 19.10 -2.86 8.01
N LYS A 30 18.03 -2.14 7.67
CA LYS A 30 17.07 -1.64 8.66
C LYS A 30 15.97 -2.66 8.93
N THR A 31 15.54 -2.71 10.18
CA THR A 31 14.49 -3.61 10.66
C THR A 31 13.50 -2.83 11.52
N TYR A 32 12.34 -3.42 11.79
CA TYR A 32 11.38 -2.84 12.74
C TYR A 32 12.04 -2.52 14.09
N HIS A 33 12.95 -3.36 14.58
CA HIS A 33 13.62 -3.13 15.86
C HIS A 33 14.61 -1.94 15.82
N ASN A 34 15.37 -1.77 14.72
CA ASN A 34 16.44 -0.76 14.66
C ASN A 34 16.03 0.58 13.99
N CYS A 35 14.82 0.69 13.42
CA CYS A 35 14.42 1.85 12.62
C CYS A 35 13.01 2.38 12.94
N GLU A 36 12.91 3.62 13.45
CA GLU A 36 11.62 4.27 13.71
C GLU A 36 10.80 4.50 12.42
N ALA A 37 11.45 4.71 11.27
CA ALA A 37 10.73 4.92 10.01
C ALA A 37 9.94 3.67 9.59
N ILE A 38 10.54 2.48 9.68
CA ILE A 38 9.83 1.20 9.45
C ILE A 38 8.70 1.04 10.47
N ARG A 39 8.93 1.34 11.76
CA ARG A 39 7.88 1.27 12.79
C ARG A 39 6.71 2.22 12.52
N ARG A 40 6.95 3.40 11.95
CA ARG A 40 5.91 4.35 11.54
C ARG A 40 5.18 3.91 10.28
N ALA A 41 5.90 3.39 9.28
CA ALA A 41 5.32 2.82 8.05
C ALA A 41 4.33 1.68 8.35
N VAL A 42 4.74 0.74 9.21
CA VAL A 42 3.86 -0.35 9.67
C VAL A 42 2.65 0.20 10.44
N ARG A 43 2.86 1.12 11.41
CA ARG A 43 1.73 1.73 12.15
C ARG A 43 0.76 2.49 11.24
N PHE A 44 1.26 3.14 10.18
CA PHE A 44 0.43 3.81 9.17
C PHE A 44 -0.44 2.79 8.45
N LEU A 45 0.15 1.76 7.81
CA LEU A 45 -0.61 0.75 7.07
C LEU A 45 -1.65 0.03 7.94
N LEU A 46 -1.28 -0.39 9.16
CA LEU A 46 -2.21 -1.03 10.09
C LEU A 46 -3.39 -0.12 10.49
N ALA A 47 -3.20 1.20 10.52
CA ALA A 47 -4.26 2.16 10.83
C ALA A 47 -5.17 2.51 9.62
N ILE A 48 -4.80 2.13 8.40
CA ILE A 48 -5.57 2.37 7.17
C ILE A 48 -6.06 1.09 6.48
N GLN A 49 -5.90 -0.08 7.11
CA GLN A 49 -6.52 -1.32 6.64
C GLN A 49 -8.05 -1.21 6.77
N ASN A 50 -8.79 -1.62 5.73
CA ASN A 50 -10.24 -1.54 5.71
C ASN A 50 -10.92 -2.78 6.34
N PHE A 51 -12.26 -2.75 6.42
CA PHE A 51 -13.05 -3.84 7.02
C PHE A 51 -13.01 -5.15 6.20
N GLU A 52 -12.68 -5.07 4.91
CA GLU A 52 -12.52 -6.23 4.03
C GLU A 52 -11.21 -6.97 4.32
N GLY A 53 -10.22 -6.26 4.87
CA GLY A 53 -8.85 -6.72 5.09
C GLY A 53 -7.84 -6.15 4.10
N GLY A 54 -8.28 -5.36 3.12
CA GLY A 54 -7.44 -4.75 2.10
C GLY A 54 -7.08 -3.30 2.40
N TRP A 55 -6.49 -2.66 1.39
CA TRP A 55 -6.11 -1.25 1.37
C TRP A 55 -6.53 -0.60 0.06
N GLY A 56 -6.90 0.68 0.07
CA GLY A 56 -7.30 1.40 -1.14
C GLY A 56 -7.12 2.90 -0.99
N GLU A 57 -6.23 3.49 -1.80
CA GLU A 57 -5.92 4.92 -1.79
C GLU A 57 -6.55 5.62 -3.00
N SER A 58 -7.20 6.77 -2.77
CA SER A 58 -7.72 7.63 -3.84
C SER A 58 -6.62 8.48 -4.45
N TYR A 59 -6.70 8.72 -5.77
CA TYR A 59 -5.83 9.65 -6.50
C TYR A 59 -5.80 11.05 -5.87
N LEU A 60 -6.90 11.46 -5.23
CA LEU A 60 -7.03 12.71 -4.47
C LEU A 60 -5.99 12.88 -3.35
N SER A 61 -5.32 11.79 -2.92
CA SER A 61 -4.25 11.85 -1.93
C SER A 61 -3.05 12.67 -2.40
N CYS A 62 -2.76 12.68 -3.71
CA CYS A 62 -1.64 13.43 -4.29
C CYS A 62 -1.84 14.96 -4.15
N PRO A 63 -2.90 15.58 -4.71
CA PRO A 63 -3.13 17.02 -4.57
C PRO A 63 -3.41 17.45 -3.12
N ASN A 64 -4.11 16.62 -2.34
CA ASN A 64 -4.40 16.92 -0.93
C ASN A 64 -3.17 16.76 0.00
N LYS A 65 -2.07 16.16 -0.50
CA LYS A 65 -0.84 15.84 0.25
C LYS A 65 -1.11 15.13 1.59
N LYS A 66 -2.15 14.29 1.60
CA LYS A 66 -2.68 13.55 2.76
C LYS A 66 -3.38 12.29 2.26
N TYR A 67 -3.13 11.15 2.91
CA TYR A 67 -3.83 9.90 2.62
C TYR A 67 -5.35 10.11 2.64
N THR A 68 -5.97 9.78 1.51
CA THR A 68 -7.41 9.81 1.27
C THR A 68 -7.80 8.39 0.84
N PRO A 69 -8.62 7.64 1.60
CA PRO A 69 -9.04 6.31 1.19
C PRO A 69 -9.89 6.38 -0.09
N LEU A 70 -10.01 5.26 -0.80
CA LEU A 70 -10.99 5.13 -1.88
C LEU A 70 -12.42 5.36 -1.38
N ASP A 71 -13.30 5.79 -2.28
CA ASP A 71 -14.71 5.99 -1.98
C ASP A 71 -15.36 4.71 -1.42
N GLY A 72 -16.12 4.85 -0.33
CA GLY A 72 -16.66 3.72 0.45
C GLY A 72 -15.61 2.92 1.23
N ASN A 73 -14.35 3.38 1.32
CA ASN A 73 -13.20 2.67 1.91
C ASN A 73 -12.89 1.31 1.25
N LYS A 74 -13.22 1.16 -0.04
CA LYS A 74 -13.07 -0.07 -0.84
C LYS A 74 -11.61 -0.50 -1.00
N THR A 75 -11.38 -1.81 -1.14
CA THR A 75 -10.06 -2.35 -1.45
C THR A 75 -9.61 -2.06 -2.89
N ASN A 76 -8.33 -1.69 -3.05
CA ASN A 76 -7.58 -1.86 -4.28
C ASN A 76 -6.56 -3.02 -4.16
N LEU A 77 -6.51 -3.90 -5.15
CA LEU A 77 -5.68 -5.11 -5.13
C LEU A 77 -4.19 -4.81 -5.23
N VAL A 78 -3.80 -3.84 -6.05
CA VAL A 78 -2.40 -3.38 -6.20
C VAL A 78 -1.89 -2.75 -4.90
N ASN A 79 -2.68 -1.86 -4.30
CA ASN A 79 -2.36 -1.24 -3.01
C ASN A 79 -2.31 -2.29 -1.88
N THR A 80 -3.16 -3.31 -1.94
CA THR A 80 -3.15 -4.43 -0.98
C THR A 80 -1.89 -5.29 -1.13
N GLY A 81 -1.46 -5.59 -2.36
CA GLY A 81 -0.18 -6.27 -2.61
C GLY A 81 1.03 -5.48 -2.08
N GLN A 82 1.06 -4.16 -2.33
CA GLN A 82 2.11 -3.27 -1.81
C GLN A 82 2.11 -3.22 -0.27
N ALA A 83 0.94 -3.09 0.36
CA ALA A 83 0.81 -3.06 1.81
C ALA A 83 1.23 -4.39 2.46
N LEU A 84 0.81 -5.53 1.90
CA LEU A 84 1.26 -6.86 2.34
C LEU A 84 2.77 -7.00 2.26
N MET A 85 3.38 -6.58 1.15
CA MET A 85 4.83 -6.66 0.94
C MET A 85 5.59 -5.85 2.00
N VAL A 86 5.15 -4.61 2.30
CA VAL A 86 5.70 -3.80 3.40
C VAL A 86 5.59 -4.51 4.75
N LEU A 87 4.42 -5.06 5.07
CA LEU A 87 4.20 -5.71 6.38
C LEU A 87 5.08 -6.96 6.53
N ILE A 88 5.17 -7.80 5.49
CA ILE A 88 6.01 -9.00 5.47
C ILE A 88 7.50 -8.62 5.67
N MET A 89 8.03 -7.72 4.84
CA MET A 89 9.43 -7.29 4.92
C MET A 89 9.78 -6.56 6.22
N SER A 90 8.79 -5.93 6.85
CA SER A 90 8.97 -5.27 8.16
C SER A 90 8.92 -6.23 9.34
N GLY A 91 8.78 -7.54 9.14
CA GLY A 91 8.62 -8.50 10.23
C GLY A 91 7.32 -8.30 11.02
N GLN A 92 6.20 -8.08 10.32
CA GLN A 92 4.89 -8.02 10.94
C GLN A 92 4.38 -9.43 11.31
N MET A 93 4.72 -10.46 10.53
CA MET A 93 4.25 -11.84 10.72
C MET A 93 4.61 -12.41 12.09
N GLU A 94 5.81 -12.10 12.57
CA GLU A 94 6.38 -12.53 13.86
C GLU A 94 5.79 -11.74 15.05
N ARG A 95 5.08 -10.64 14.79
CA ARG A 95 4.55 -9.71 15.79
C ARG A 95 3.03 -9.79 15.93
N ASP A 96 2.32 -9.79 14.81
CA ASP A 96 0.89 -10.11 14.69
C ASP A 96 0.60 -10.40 13.20
N PRO A 97 0.34 -11.67 12.82
CA PRO A 97 0.09 -12.03 11.43
C PRO A 97 -1.35 -11.76 10.97
N LEU A 98 -2.30 -11.42 11.84
CA LEU A 98 -3.72 -11.27 11.46
C LEU A 98 -3.94 -10.19 10.36
N PRO A 99 -3.33 -9.00 10.41
CA PRO A 99 -3.43 -8.01 9.33
C PRO A 99 -2.95 -8.53 7.98
N VAL A 100 -1.88 -9.36 7.98
CA VAL A 100 -1.31 -9.95 6.76
C VAL A 100 -2.22 -11.07 6.24
N HIS A 101 -2.73 -11.93 7.13
CA HIS A 101 -3.71 -12.96 6.77
C HIS A 101 -5.00 -12.36 6.18
N HIS A 102 -5.48 -11.23 6.71
CA HIS A 102 -6.65 -10.55 6.17
C HIS A 102 -6.41 -10.02 4.76
N GLY A 103 -5.30 -9.31 4.50
CA GLY A 103 -4.98 -8.83 3.15
C GLY A 103 -4.71 -9.97 2.16
N ALA A 104 -4.00 -11.02 2.59
CA ALA A 104 -3.75 -12.21 1.77
C ALA A 104 -5.06 -12.92 1.41
N LYS A 105 -6.00 -13.02 2.36
CA LYS A 105 -7.36 -13.53 2.09
C LYS A 105 -8.08 -12.69 1.04
N VAL A 106 -7.99 -11.35 1.07
CA VAL A 106 -8.63 -10.51 0.04
C VAL A 106 -8.06 -10.79 -1.34
N LEU A 107 -6.73 -10.89 -1.49
CA LEU A 107 -6.13 -11.26 -2.78
C LEU A 107 -6.57 -12.65 -3.23
N ILE A 108 -6.44 -13.69 -2.39
CA ILE A 108 -6.86 -15.06 -2.73
C ILE A 108 -8.35 -15.12 -3.10
N SER A 109 -9.20 -14.33 -2.45
CA SER A 109 -10.66 -14.27 -2.72
C SER A 109 -11.03 -13.41 -3.93
N SER A 110 -10.05 -12.72 -4.54
CA SER A 110 -10.24 -11.84 -5.71
C SER A 110 -9.59 -12.37 -6.99
N GLN A 111 -8.91 -13.53 -6.91
CA GLN A 111 -8.37 -14.20 -8.09
C GLN A 111 -9.50 -14.87 -8.89
N MET A 112 -9.44 -14.75 -10.21
CA MET A 112 -10.41 -15.32 -11.15
C MET A 112 -10.05 -16.79 -11.49
N ASP A 113 -10.99 -17.55 -12.03
CA ASP A 113 -10.77 -18.95 -12.47
C ASP A 113 -9.65 -19.08 -13.54
N THR A 114 -9.34 -17.99 -14.24
CA THR A 114 -8.21 -17.88 -15.19
C THR A 114 -6.84 -17.75 -14.52
N GLY A 115 -6.79 -17.55 -13.20
CA GLY A 115 -5.59 -17.16 -12.45
C GLY A 115 -5.32 -15.64 -12.44
N ASP A 116 -6.10 -14.86 -13.19
CA ASP A 116 -5.96 -13.40 -13.34
C ASP A 116 -6.71 -12.62 -12.23
N PHE A 117 -6.62 -11.29 -12.22
CA PHE A 117 -7.30 -10.41 -11.28
C PHE A 117 -8.19 -9.38 -12.01
N PRO A 118 -9.34 -9.00 -11.42
CA PRO A 118 -10.24 -8.04 -12.06
C PRO A 118 -9.60 -6.64 -12.13
N GLN A 119 -9.57 -6.05 -13.34
CA GLN A 119 -9.17 -4.67 -13.57
C GLN A 119 -10.02 -3.73 -12.70
N GLN A 120 -9.38 -2.91 -11.86
CA GLN A 120 -10.04 -1.89 -11.05
C GLN A 120 -9.80 -0.50 -11.65
N GLU A 121 -10.79 0.41 -11.54
CA GLU A 121 -10.66 1.78 -12.05
C GLU A 121 -9.52 2.54 -11.35
N ILE A 122 -8.39 2.71 -12.05
CA ILE A 122 -7.55 3.89 -11.86
C ILE A 122 -8.33 5.05 -12.48
N ARG A 123 -8.98 5.89 -11.66
CA ARG A 123 -9.59 7.14 -12.15
C ARG A 123 -8.52 8.19 -12.43
N GLU A 124 -7.84 8.00 -13.55
CA GLU A 124 -6.93 8.98 -14.12
C GLU A 124 -7.71 10.25 -14.51
N SER A 125 -7.33 11.38 -13.94
CA SER A 125 -7.76 12.70 -14.43
C SER A 125 -6.51 13.45 -14.87
N LEU A 126 -6.45 13.75 -16.17
CA LEU A 126 -5.29 14.36 -16.83
C LEU A 126 -5.12 15.83 -16.44
N GLN A 127 -4.54 16.10 -15.27
CA GLN A 127 -3.82 17.35 -14.99
C GLN A 127 -2.88 17.22 -13.79
N ASP A 128 -1.59 17.35 -14.08
CA ASP A 128 -0.43 17.56 -13.21
C ASP A 128 -0.11 16.53 -12.09
N GLU A 129 1.13 16.00 -12.19
CA GLU A 129 1.87 15.21 -11.19
C GLU A 129 1.39 13.76 -10.88
N CYS A 130 1.79 12.87 -11.79
CA CYS A 130 2.32 11.50 -11.57
C CYS A 130 1.39 10.27 -11.38
N VAL A 131 1.18 9.55 -12.49
CA VAL A 131 1.09 8.08 -12.52
C VAL A 131 1.92 7.58 -13.72
N ALA A 132 2.58 6.43 -13.59
CA ALA A 132 3.10 5.66 -14.73
C ALA A 132 2.30 4.35 -14.86
N THR A 133 1.76 4.09 -16.04
CA THR A 133 0.97 2.89 -16.34
C THR A 133 1.85 1.66 -16.50
N LEU A 134 1.68 0.65 -15.65
CA LEU A 134 2.29 -0.67 -15.80
C LEU A 134 1.42 -1.56 -16.70
N SER A 135 1.28 -1.17 -17.97
CA SER A 135 0.52 -1.89 -19.00
C SER A 135 1.38 -2.80 -19.89
N ASP A 136 2.70 -2.60 -19.91
CA ASP A 136 3.61 -3.16 -20.92
C ASP A 136 4.96 -3.64 -20.31
N ILE A 137 4.92 -4.77 -19.59
CA ILE A 137 6.08 -5.62 -19.25
C ILE A 137 5.68 -7.10 -19.44
#